data_AF-A0A1E3WRM1-F1
#
_entry.id   AF-A0A1E3WRM1-F1
#
_cell.length_a   1.000
_cell.length_b   1.000
_cell.length_c   1.000
_cell.angle_alpha   90.00
_cell.angle_beta   90.00
_cell.angle_gamma   90.00
#
_symmetry.space_group_name_H-M   'P 1'
#
loop_
_entity.id
_entity.type
_entity.pdbx_description
1 polymer ?
#
loop_
_entity_poly.entity_id
_entity_poly.type
_entity_poly.pdbx_seq_one_letter_code
_entity_poly.pdbx_strand_id
1 'polypeptide(L)'
;MIKKDTFVKLNSDCFKNANKKQAELYFNLNVFELKMVLVMLAHANKINTINKNKELSVKFKIELDNMRKKESLLNVFKLSKKEFAEKISEIRHPYFEQIIVSQTGENNIVIEFVLKRSYVLEMNTAKTGFVKLEGIMSYKSISKIKMHIQLSYFSNYRMPFNFAINFLDISKKQARKDQIRSIKSIFKGLKIENDCEYIFPKPREPKDNLHYNFLIKTKKSHTDDVYF
;
A
#
# COMPACT_ATOMS: atom_id res chain seq x y z
N MET A 1 -10.91 -12.36 -12.27
CA MET A 1 -9.43 -12.48 -12.16
C MET A 1 -8.78 -11.11 -11.95
N ILE A 2 -7.94 -10.97 -10.92
CA ILE A 2 -7.18 -9.73 -10.64
C ILE A 2 -5.84 -9.80 -11.37
N LYS A 3 -5.65 -8.89 -12.33
CA LYS A 3 -4.50 -8.88 -13.26
C LYS A 3 -3.30 -8.11 -12.69
N LYS A 4 -2.11 -8.35 -13.24
CA LYS A 4 -0.85 -7.70 -12.80
C LYS A 4 -0.82 -6.18 -12.97
N ASP A 5 -1.53 -5.64 -13.94
CA ASP A 5 -1.67 -4.21 -14.22
C ASP A 5 -2.65 -3.48 -13.29
N THR A 6 -3.09 -4.13 -12.20
CA THR A 6 -4.03 -3.52 -11.24
C THR A 6 -3.36 -2.39 -10.44
N PHE A 7 -4.05 -1.25 -10.39
CA PHE A 7 -3.71 -0.12 -9.53
C PHE A 7 -4.71 0.01 -8.38
N VAL A 8 -4.21 0.40 -7.21
CA VAL A 8 -5.06 0.88 -6.10
C VAL A 8 -5.07 2.41 -6.10
N LYS A 9 -6.27 2.99 -6.03
CA LYS A 9 -6.49 4.41 -5.79
C LYS A 9 -6.55 4.62 -4.27
N LEU A 10 -5.75 5.55 -3.73
CA LEU A 10 -5.70 5.87 -2.30
C LEU A 10 -5.85 7.38 -2.08
N ASN A 11 -6.43 7.79 -0.96
CA ASN A 11 -6.46 9.20 -0.55
C ASN A 11 -5.02 9.76 -0.49
N SER A 12 -4.79 10.95 -1.03
CA SER A 12 -3.49 11.63 -1.02
C SER A 12 -2.89 11.79 0.39
N ASP A 13 -3.73 11.80 1.43
CA ASP A 13 -3.30 11.85 2.82
C ASP A 13 -2.66 10.55 3.32
N CYS A 14 -2.94 9.40 2.69
CA CYS A 14 -2.24 8.14 2.98
C CYS A 14 -0.74 8.20 2.67
N PHE A 15 -0.32 9.18 1.86
CA PHE A 15 1.05 9.40 1.46
C PHE A 15 1.78 10.44 2.36
N LYS A 16 1.05 11.14 3.24
CA LYS A 16 1.65 12.20 4.06
C LYS A 16 2.21 11.63 5.37
N ASN A 17 3.40 12.08 5.75
CA ASN A 17 4.07 11.67 6.99
C ASN A 17 3.20 11.95 8.20
N ALA A 18 3.07 10.96 9.08
CA ALA A 18 2.36 11.06 10.35
C ALA A 18 0.88 11.49 10.20
N ASN A 19 0.28 11.30 9.01
CA ASN A 19 -1.12 11.57 8.80
C ASN A 19 -1.98 10.41 9.35
N LYS A 20 -3.15 10.73 9.91
CA LYS A 20 -4.09 9.73 10.43
C LYS A 20 -4.48 8.68 9.38
N LYS A 21 -4.69 9.09 8.12
CA LYS A 21 -5.02 8.18 7.01
C LYS A 21 -3.88 7.23 6.66
N GLN A 22 -2.64 7.70 6.76
CA GLN A 22 -1.45 6.86 6.64
C GLN A 22 -1.45 5.79 7.74
N ALA A 23 -1.73 6.17 8.99
CA ALA A 23 -1.80 5.22 10.10
C ALA A 23 -2.96 4.22 9.93
N GLU A 24 -4.14 4.68 9.52
CA GLU A 24 -5.31 3.82 9.25
C GLU A 24 -5.02 2.77 8.18
N LEU A 25 -4.34 3.14 7.08
CA LEU A 25 -4.00 2.23 5.99
C LEU A 25 -3.08 1.07 6.42
N TYR A 26 -2.23 1.29 7.42
CA TYR A 26 -1.25 0.29 7.88
C TYR A 26 -1.63 -0.34 9.23
N PHE A 27 -2.87 -0.15 9.69
CA PHE A 27 -3.28 -0.49 11.04
C PHE A 27 -3.28 -2.00 11.31
N ASN A 28 -2.35 -2.47 12.14
CA ASN A 28 -2.25 -3.86 12.63
C ASN A 28 -2.28 -4.94 11.54
N LEU A 29 -1.66 -4.67 10.39
CA LEU A 29 -1.58 -5.61 9.28
C LEU A 29 -0.20 -6.26 9.19
N ASN A 30 -0.17 -7.55 8.88
CA ASN A 30 1.03 -8.22 8.38
C ASN A 30 1.18 -8.02 6.85
N VAL A 31 2.27 -8.55 6.29
CA VAL A 31 2.60 -8.40 4.86
C VAL A 31 1.53 -8.98 3.93
N PHE A 32 0.94 -10.12 4.29
CA PHE A 32 -0.10 -10.77 3.50
C PHE A 32 -1.39 -9.97 3.55
N GLU A 33 -1.83 -9.60 4.76
CA GLU A 33 -3.08 -8.88 4.98
C GLU A 33 -3.06 -7.51 4.31
N LEU A 34 -1.95 -6.76 4.39
CA LEU A 34 -1.81 -5.48 3.71
C LEU A 34 -1.92 -5.63 2.19
N LYS A 35 -1.32 -6.67 1.59
CA LYS A 35 -1.49 -6.93 0.15
C LYS A 35 -2.95 -7.22 -0.18
N MET A 36 -3.63 -8.04 0.62
CA MET A 36 -5.02 -8.38 0.37
C MET A 36 -5.96 -7.20 0.55
N VAL A 37 -5.74 -6.35 1.56
CA VAL A 37 -6.45 -5.08 1.72
C VAL A 37 -6.29 -4.22 0.47
N LEU A 38 -5.06 -4.00 -0.01
CA LEU A 38 -4.83 -3.20 -1.22
C LEU A 38 -5.49 -3.79 -2.47
N VAL A 39 -5.50 -5.12 -2.59
CA VAL A 39 -6.18 -5.84 -3.68
C VAL A 39 -7.70 -5.65 -3.63
N MET A 40 -8.31 -5.79 -2.45
CA MET A 40 -9.76 -5.56 -2.25
C MET A 40 -10.13 -4.11 -2.55
N LEU A 41 -9.35 -3.14 -2.06
CA LEU A 41 -9.55 -1.72 -2.35
C LEU A 41 -9.40 -1.41 -3.84
N ALA A 42 -8.40 -1.99 -4.53
CA ALA A 42 -8.23 -1.81 -5.96
C ALA A 42 -9.43 -2.34 -6.75
N HIS A 43 -9.96 -3.50 -6.37
CA HIS A 43 -11.16 -4.05 -6.99
C HIS A 43 -12.38 -3.14 -6.80
N ALA A 44 -12.62 -2.68 -5.57
CA ALA A 44 -13.72 -1.77 -5.26
C ALA A 44 -13.61 -0.44 -6.03
N ASN A 45 -12.40 0.15 -6.06
CA ASN A 45 -12.10 1.37 -6.82
C ASN A 45 -12.42 1.20 -8.31
N LYS A 46 -12.05 0.06 -8.91
CA LYS A 46 -12.33 -0.24 -10.31
C LYS A 46 -13.84 -0.26 -10.58
N ILE A 47 -14.61 -0.97 -9.76
CA ILE A 47 -16.06 -1.08 -9.93
C ILE A 47 -16.73 0.29 -9.81
N ASN A 48 -16.41 1.06 -8.77
CA ASN A 48 -17.00 2.40 -8.58
C ASN A 48 -16.54 3.40 -9.66
N THR A 49 -15.36 3.24 -10.25
CA THR A 49 -14.90 4.07 -11.37
C THR A 49 -15.65 3.75 -12.67
N ILE A 50 -16.04 2.49 -12.89
CA ILE A 50 -16.86 2.10 -14.06
C ILE A 50 -18.30 2.60 -13.87
N ASN A 51 -18.81 2.59 -12.65
CA ASN A 51 -20.18 2.96 -12.31
C ASN A 51 -20.40 4.47 -12.09
N LYS A 52 -19.61 5.36 -12.71
CA LYS A 52 -19.62 6.83 -12.50
C LYS A 52 -21.00 7.50 -12.46
N ASN A 53 -22.01 6.93 -13.15
CA ASN A 53 -23.36 7.47 -13.26
C ASN A 53 -24.42 6.75 -12.39
N LYS A 54 -24.01 5.85 -11.50
CA LYS A 54 -24.89 5.09 -10.59
C LYS A 54 -24.53 5.36 -9.14
N GLU A 55 -25.40 4.95 -8.23
CA GLU A 55 -25.12 4.99 -6.79
C GLU A 55 -23.83 4.23 -6.46
N LEU A 56 -22.97 4.83 -5.63
CA LEU A 56 -21.70 4.24 -5.23
C LEU A 56 -21.95 2.92 -4.50
N SER A 57 -21.31 1.85 -4.97
CA SER A 57 -21.40 0.54 -4.33
C SER A 57 -20.53 0.50 -3.08
N VAL A 58 -21.06 -0.11 -2.01
CA VAL A 58 -20.33 -0.41 -0.77
C VAL A 58 -20.07 -1.91 -0.61
N LYS A 59 -20.80 -2.76 -1.32
CA LYS A 59 -20.69 -4.22 -1.29
C LYS A 59 -20.00 -4.72 -2.55
N PHE A 60 -19.04 -5.61 -2.40
CA PHE A 60 -18.22 -6.12 -3.49
C PHE A 60 -17.99 -7.61 -3.36
N LYS A 61 -17.77 -8.26 -4.51
CA LYS A 61 -17.48 -9.69 -4.61
C LYS A 61 -16.28 -9.91 -5.53
N ILE A 62 -15.29 -10.65 -5.06
CA ILE A 62 -14.14 -11.08 -5.85
C ILE A 62 -14.18 -12.59 -5.98
N GLU A 63 -14.27 -13.07 -7.21
CA GLU A 63 -14.11 -14.49 -7.54
C GLU A 63 -12.66 -14.75 -7.94
N LEU A 64 -12.00 -15.59 -7.15
CA LEU A 64 -10.59 -15.93 -7.29
C LEU A 64 -10.42 -17.26 -8.00
N ASP A 65 -10.87 -17.29 -9.25
CA ASP A 65 -10.64 -18.41 -10.13
C ASP A 65 -9.17 -18.46 -10.56
N ASN A 66 -8.55 -19.63 -10.41
CA ASN A 66 -7.21 -19.89 -10.94
C ASN A 66 -6.14 -18.88 -10.47
N MET A 67 -6.08 -18.56 -9.17
CA MET A 67 -5.11 -17.62 -8.58
C MET A 67 -3.65 -17.89 -8.95
N ARG A 68 -3.30 -19.14 -9.31
CA ARG A 68 -1.95 -19.58 -9.69
C ARG A 68 -1.57 -19.28 -11.15
N LYS A 69 -2.48 -18.79 -11.99
CA LYS A 69 -2.16 -18.41 -13.38
C LYS A 69 -1.06 -17.34 -13.42
N LYS A 70 -0.19 -17.39 -14.43
CA LYS A 70 0.96 -16.47 -14.59
C LYS A 70 0.55 -14.98 -14.61
N GLU A 71 -0.66 -14.69 -15.08
CA GLU A 71 -1.23 -13.34 -15.20
C GLU A 71 -1.93 -12.86 -13.93
N SER A 72 -2.19 -13.75 -12.98
CA SER A 72 -2.81 -13.40 -11.71
C SER A 72 -1.83 -12.63 -10.84
N LEU A 73 -2.31 -11.53 -10.25
CA LEU A 73 -1.57 -10.75 -9.26
C LEU A 73 -1.28 -11.58 -7.98
N LEU A 74 -2.08 -12.60 -7.72
CA LEU A 74 -2.02 -13.45 -6.52
C LEU A 74 -1.12 -14.69 -6.69
N ASN A 75 -0.54 -14.90 -7.88
CA ASN A 75 0.27 -16.09 -8.17
C ASN A 75 1.56 -16.21 -7.33
N VAL A 76 1.94 -15.11 -6.66
CA VAL A 76 3.09 -15.04 -5.76
C VAL A 76 2.85 -15.76 -4.43
N PHE A 77 1.59 -16.00 -4.05
CA PHE A 77 1.25 -16.65 -2.80
C PHE A 77 1.36 -18.17 -2.93
N LYS A 78 2.15 -18.77 -2.05
CA LYS A 78 2.37 -20.23 -1.99
C LYS A 78 1.46 -20.94 -0.98
N LEU A 79 0.40 -20.27 -0.53
CA LEU A 79 -0.54 -20.83 0.46
C LEU A 79 -1.47 -21.86 -0.19
N SER A 80 -1.95 -22.81 0.61
CA SER A 80 -3.12 -23.60 0.23
C SER A 80 -4.37 -22.72 0.17
N LYS A 81 -5.41 -23.17 -0.53
CA LYS A 81 -6.67 -22.40 -0.66
C LYS A 81 -7.35 -22.20 0.69
N LYS A 82 -7.33 -23.22 1.54
CA LYS A 82 -7.88 -23.17 2.90
C LYS A 82 -7.16 -22.12 3.75
N GLU A 83 -5.83 -22.20 3.84
CA GLU A 83 -5.04 -21.19 4.59
C GLU A 83 -5.21 -19.78 4.02
N PHE A 84 -5.33 -19.65 2.71
CA PHE A 84 -5.57 -18.36 2.05
C PHE A 84 -6.94 -17.79 2.46
N ALA A 85 -7.98 -18.62 2.49
CA ALA A 85 -9.31 -18.20 2.91
C ALA A 85 -9.36 -17.83 4.40
N GLU A 86 -8.80 -18.67 5.26
CA GLU A 86 -8.69 -18.44 6.71
C GLU A 86 -8.02 -17.10 7.00
N LYS A 87 -6.81 -16.86 6.44
CA LYS A 87 -6.07 -15.62 6.67
C LYS A 87 -6.78 -14.37 6.19
N ILE A 88 -7.60 -14.46 5.13
CA ILE A 88 -8.38 -13.29 4.66
C ILE A 88 -9.58 -13.05 5.57
N SER A 89 -10.23 -14.10 6.04
CA SER A 89 -11.37 -13.99 6.96
C SER A 89 -11.00 -13.35 8.31
N GLU A 90 -9.73 -13.45 8.69
CA GLU A 90 -9.18 -12.85 9.92
C GLU A 90 -8.85 -11.36 9.77
N ILE A 91 -8.87 -10.80 8.55
CA ILE A 91 -8.51 -9.39 8.32
C ILE A 91 -9.49 -8.47 9.03
N ARG A 92 -8.97 -7.70 9.99
CA ARG A 92 -9.67 -6.61 10.68
C ARG A 92 -9.04 -5.30 10.24
N HIS A 93 -9.76 -4.48 9.48
CA HIS A 93 -9.20 -3.23 8.97
C HIS A 93 -10.20 -2.06 8.99
N PRO A 94 -9.79 -0.82 9.33
CA PRO A 94 -10.70 0.31 9.54
C PRO A 94 -11.65 0.64 8.39
N TYR A 95 -11.29 0.27 7.15
CA TYR A 95 -12.09 0.57 5.95
C TYR A 95 -13.21 -0.43 5.67
N PHE A 96 -13.21 -1.59 6.32
CA PHE A 96 -14.19 -2.65 6.09
C PHE A 96 -15.18 -2.71 7.25
N GLU A 97 -16.46 -2.87 6.91
CA GLU A 97 -17.50 -3.26 7.86
C GLU A 97 -17.50 -4.78 8.04
N GLN A 98 -17.32 -5.50 6.93
CA GLN A 98 -17.37 -6.96 6.89
C GLN A 98 -16.50 -7.52 5.78
N ILE A 99 -15.89 -8.67 6.04
CA ILE A 99 -15.23 -9.52 5.06
C ILE A 99 -15.72 -10.95 5.33
N ILE A 100 -16.26 -11.59 4.30
CA ILE A 100 -16.67 -12.99 4.29
C ILE A 100 -15.88 -13.69 3.19
N VAL A 101 -15.34 -14.86 3.52
CA VAL A 101 -14.66 -15.71 2.55
C VAL A 101 -15.37 -17.04 2.50
N SER A 102 -15.81 -17.44 1.32
CA SER A 102 -16.43 -18.74 1.08
C SER A 102 -15.63 -19.50 0.03
N GLN A 103 -15.61 -20.83 0.17
CA GLN A 103 -15.06 -21.72 -0.84
C GLN A 103 -16.24 -22.33 -1.60
N THR A 104 -16.28 -22.09 -2.91
CA THR A 104 -17.33 -22.62 -3.79
C THR A 104 -16.73 -23.71 -4.66
N GLY A 105 -17.21 -24.94 -4.45
CA GLY A 105 -16.62 -26.14 -5.06
C GLY A 105 -15.17 -26.37 -4.64
N GLU A 106 -14.49 -27.28 -5.35
CA GLU A 106 -13.10 -27.64 -5.02
C GLU A 106 -12.11 -26.53 -5.35
N ASN A 107 -12.46 -25.63 -6.28
CA ASN A 107 -11.47 -24.78 -6.93
C ASN A 107 -11.58 -23.28 -6.74
N ASN A 108 -12.70 -22.74 -6.24
CA ASN A 108 -12.93 -21.30 -6.26
C ASN A 108 -13.06 -20.73 -4.84
N ILE A 109 -12.32 -19.64 -4.60
CA ILE A 109 -12.49 -18.82 -3.39
C ILE A 109 -13.27 -17.58 -3.80
N VAL A 110 -14.29 -17.26 -3.03
CA VAL A 110 -15.10 -16.05 -3.18
C VAL A 110 -14.86 -15.18 -1.96
N ILE A 111 -14.47 -13.93 -2.19
CA ILE A 111 -14.32 -12.91 -1.15
C ILE A 111 -15.44 -11.91 -1.32
N GLU A 112 -16.35 -11.85 -0.36
CA GLU A 112 -17.38 -10.84 -0.26
C GLU A 112 -17.00 -9.85 0.82
N PHE A 113 -17.07 -8.55 0.52
CA PHE A 113 -16.71 -7.54 1.49
C PHE A 113 -17.56 -6.29 1.38
N VAL A 114 -17.73 -5.62 2.51
CA VAL A 114 -18.47 -4.38 2.66
C VAL A 114 -17.51 -3.30 3.12
N LEU A 115 -17.35 -2.26 2.32
CA LEU A 115 -16.60 -1.06 2.69
C LEU A 115 -17.49 -0.13 3.50
N LYS A 116 -16.89 0.57 4.48
CA LYS A 116 -17.59 1.63 5.19
C LYS A 116 -18.05 2.71 4.21
N ARG A 117 -19.30 3.14 4.33
CA ARG A 117 -19.86 4.21 3.48
C ARG A 117 -19.00 5.49 3.51
N SER A 118 -18.47 5.84 4.68
CA SER A 118 -17.57 6.99 4.85
C SER A 118 -16.31 6.89 3.99
N TYR A 119 -15.70 5.70 3.90
CA TYR A 119 -14.53 5.47 3.06
C TYR A 119 -14.88 5.61 1.57
N VAL A 120 -15.99 5.03 1.13
CA VAL A 120 -16.41 5.08 -0.28
C VAL A 120 -16.69 6.51 -0.73
N LEU A 121 -17.39 7.30 0.09
CA LEU A 121 -17.64 8.72 -0.17
C LEU A 121 -16.35 9.53 -0.25
N GLU A 122 -15.42 9.32 0.70
CA GLU A 122 -14.12 9.99 0.73
C GLU A 122 -13.31 9.70 -0.54
N MET A 123 -13.23 8.44 -0.97
CA MET A 123 -12.46 8.05 -2.15
C MET A 123 -13.02 8.61 -3.47
N ASN A 124 -14.28 9.02 -3.47
CA ASN A 124 -14.93 9.66 -4.63
C ASN A 124 -14.69 11.17 -4.69
N THR A 125 -14.49 11.83 -3.55
CA THR A 125 -14.34 13.30 -3.47
C THR A 125 -12.91 13.76 -3.24
N ALA A 126 -12.03 12.90 -2.70
CA ALA A 126 -10.68 13.27 -2.33
C ALA A 126 -9.73 13.37 -3.54
N LYS A 127 -8.68 14.18 -3.37
CA LYS A 127 -7.46 14.05 -4.19
C LYS A 127 -6.82 12.70 -3.90
N THR A 128 -6.46 11.98 -4.95
CA THR A 128 -5.97 10.60 -4.83
C THR A 128 -4.64 10.38 -5.53
N GLY A 129 -3.93 9.36 -5.07
CA GLY A 129 -2.75 8.79 -5.70
C GLY A 129 -3.03 7.37 -6.16
N PHE A 130 -2.31 6.93 -7.20
CA PHE A 130 -2.41 5.59 -7.75
C PHE A 130 -1.14 4.81 -7.47
N VAL A 131 -1.30 3.54 -7.09
CA VAL A 131 -0.16 2.66 -6.78
C VAL A 131 -0.31 1.35 -7.53
N LYS A 132 0.69 1.00 -8.34
CA LYS A 132 0.72 -0.26 -9.09
C LYS A 132 0.98 -1.43 -8.15
N LEU A 133 0.08 -2.41 -8.12
CA LEU A 133 0.19 -3.51 -7.15
C LEU A 133 1.27 -4.53 -7.49
N GLU A 134 1.66 -4.67 -8.76
CA GLU A 134 2.67 -5.66 -9.19
C GLU A 134 3.98 -5.59 -8.39
N GLY A 135 4.50 -4.38 -8.17
CA GLY A 135 5.71 -4.16 -7.37
C GLY A 135 5.50 -4.59 -5.92
N ILE A 136 4.37 -4.17 -5.34
CA ILE A 136 3.97 -4.47 -3.95
C ILE A 136 3.91 -5.97 -3.68
N MET A 137 3.32 -6.75 -4.60
CA MET A 137 3.12 -8.18 -4.42
C MET A 137 4.42 -8.96 -4.22
N SER A 138 5.54 -8.45 -4.74
CA SER A 138 6.83 -9.12 -4.64
C SER A 138 7.57 -8.92 -3.31
N TYR A 139 7.20 -7.91 -2.51
CA TYR A 139 7.93 -7.63 -1.28
C TYR A 139 7.56 -8.61 -0.16
N LYS A 140 8.58 -9.04 0.58
CA LYS A 140 8.42 -9.86 1.80
C LYS A 140 8.41 -9.03 3.09
N SER A 141 8.63 -7.71 3.01
CA SER A 141 8.75 -6.81 4.16
C SER A 141 7.67 -5.73 4.10
N ILE A 142 7.01 -5.48 5.23
CA ILE A 142 5.98 -4.44 5.33
C ILE A 142 6.58 -3.05 5.14
N SER A 143 7.80 -2.81 5.61
CA SER A 143 8.51 -1.54 5.46
C SER A 143 8.78 -1.21 3.99
N LYS A 144 9.05 -2.23 3.16
CA LYS A 144 9.17 -2.04 1.70
C LYS A 144 7.83 -1.71 1.04
N ILE A 145 6.73 -2.33 1.47
CA ILE A 145 5.38 -2.02 0.96
C ILE A 145 5.01 -0.58 1.33
N LYS A 146 5.17 -0.21 2.60
CA LYS A 146 4.96 1.15 3.11
C LYS A 146 5.72 2.17 2.26
N MET A 147 7.02 1.97 2.04
CA MET A 147 7.83 2.90 1.22
C MET A 147 7.45 2.91 -0.25
N HIS A 148 7.11 1.76 -0.83
CA HIS A 148 6.66 1.71 -2.23
C HIS A 148 5.41 2.58 -2.42
N ILE A 149 4.44 2.49 -1.50
CA ILE A 149 3.25 3.33 -1.51
C ILE A 149 3.65 4.80 -1.39
N GLN A 150 4.47 5.17 -0.40
CA GLN A 150 4.89 6.57 -0.21
C GLN A 150 5.55 7.19 -1.45
N LEU A 151 6.47 6.45 -2.07
CA LEU A 151 7.21 6.91 -3.24
C LEU A 151 6.42 6.87 -4.54
N SER A 152 5.27 6.19 -4.58
CA SER A 152 4.42 6.15 -5.78
C SER A 152 3.70 7.48 -6.03
N TYR A 153 3.57 8.35 -5.02
CA TYR A 153 2.88 9.63 -5.16
C TYR A 153 3.82 10.84 -5.27
N PHE A 154 5.01 10.79 -4.66
CA PHE A 154 5.95 11.91 -4.65
C PHE A 154 7.19 11.64 -5.51
N SER A 155 7.50 12.59 -6.41
CA SER A 155 8.77 12.59 -7.15
C SER A 155 9.96 12.96 -6.27
N ASN A 156 9.74 13.88 -5.33
CA ASN A 156 10.69 14.29 -4.31
C ASN A 156 10.02 14.15 -2.96
N TYR A 157 10.55 13.28 -2.11
CA TYR A 157 9.99 12.96 -0.82
C TYR A 157 11.00 13.22 0.29
N ARG A 158 10.60 14.03 1.27
CA ARG A 158 11.39 14.34 2.46
C ARG A 158 10.84 13.56 3.63
N MET A 159 11.67 12.69 4.21
CA MET A 159 11.29 11.82 5.31
C MET A 159 12.14 12.15 6.55
N PRO A 160 11.55 12.71 7.61
CA PRO A 160 12.27 12.96 8.86
C PRO A 160 12.83 11.66 9.46
N PHE A 161 14.05 11.71 10.00
CA PHE A 161 14.73 10.54 10.54
C PHE A 161 13.90 9.81 11.60
N ASN A 162 13.40 10.53 12.62
CA ASN A 162 12.61 9.91 13.69
C ASN A 162 11.28 9.34 13.19
N PHE A 163 10.66 9.99 12.21
CA PHE A 163 9.47 9.44 11.55
C PHE A 163 9.83 8.12 10.85
N ALA A 164 10.92 8.07 10.08
CA ALA A 164 11.37 6.88 9.38
C ALA A 164 11.62 5.70 10.34
N ILE A 165 12.24 5.96 11.49
CA ILE A 165 12.49 4.94 12.53
C ILE A 165 11.18 4.29 12.97
N ASN A 166 10.18 5.09 13.35
CA ASN A 166 8.89 4.57 13.82
C ASN A 166 8.08 3.94 12.68
N PHE A 167 8.03 4.60 11.52
CA PHE A 167 7.19 4.19 10.39
C PHE A 167 7.66 2.87 9.76
N LEU A 168 8.98 2.67 9.68
CA LEU A 168 9.61 1.49 9.09
C LEU A 168 9.97 0.42 10.11
N ASP A 169 9.64 0.63 11.37
CA ASP A 169 9.90 -0.27 12.49
C ASP A 169 11.40 -0.61 12.65
N ILE A 170 12.24 0.44 12.61
CA ILE A 170 13.68 0.31 12.83
C ILE A 170 13.94 0.34 14.34
N SER A 171 14.77 -0.59 14.82
CA SER A 171 15.08 -0.68 16.25
C SER A 171 15.76 0.59 16.77
N LYS A 172 15.16 1.20 17.80
CA LYS A 172 15.72 2.35 18.53
C LYS A 172 16.99 2.01 19.33
N LYS A 173 17.24 0.73 19.58
CA LYS A 173 18.42 0.24 20.31
C LYS A 173 19.69 0.22 19.45
N GLN A 174 19.55 0.26 18.12
CA GLN A 174 20.68 0.29 17.21
C GLN A 174 21.38 1.65 17.23
N ALA A 175 22.70 1.64 17.00
CA ALA A 175 23.43 2.89 16.79
C ALA A 175 22.86 3.64 15.58
N ARG A 176 22.88 4.98 15.64
CA ARG A 176 22.31 5.84 14.59
C ARG A 176 22.82 5.51 13.18
N LYS A 177 24.11 5.22 13.06
CA LYS A 177 24.74 4.84 11.78
C LYS A 177 24.08 3.58 11.20
N ASP A 178 23.80 2.59 12.03
CA ASP A 178 23.14 1.34 11.61
C ASP A 178 21.68 1.56 11.28
N GLN A 179 20.98 2.41 12.04
CA GLN A 179 19.62 2.82 11.71
C GLN A 179 19.54 3.46 10.31
N ILE A 180 20.47 4.38 10.00
CA ILE A 180 20.57 5.01 8.68
C ILE A 180 20.82 3.96 7.59
N ARG A 181 21.74 3.01 7.82
CA ARG A 181 22.01 1.92 6.86
C ARG A 181 20.78 1.04 6.63
N SER A 182 20.06 0.67 7.70
CA SER A 182 18.84 -0.12 7.63
C SER A 182 17.76 0.58 6.79
N ILE A 183 17.56 1.88 7.02
CA ILE A 183 16.63 2.70 6.23
C ILE A 183 17.06 2.72 4.76
N LYS A 184 18.33 3.03 4.45
CA LYS A 184 18.84 3.03 3.07
C LYS A 184 18.71 1.66 2.39
N SER A 185 18.87 0.57 3.13
CA SER A 185 18.71 -0.80 2.62
C SER A 185 17.28 -1.09 2.16
N ILE A 186 16.27 -0.56 2.87
CA ILE A 186 14.85 -0.66 2.46
C ILE A 186 14.68 -0.03 1.08
N PHE A 187 15.18 1.21 0.90
CA PHE A 187 15.11 1.96 -0.37
C PHE A 187 15.80 1.26 -1.54
N LYS A 188 17.01 0.75 -1.33
CA LYS A 188 17.75 -0.03 -2.33
C LYS A 188 16.99 -1.29 -2.77
N GLY A 189 16.20 -1.85 -1.88
CA GLY A 189 15.40 -3.05 -2.14
C GLY A 189 14.04 -2.78 -2.76
N LEU A 190 13.71 -1.54 -3.14
CA LEU A 190 12.47 -1.21 -3.81
C LEU A 190 12.56 -1.45 -5.33
N LYS A 191 11.43 -1.84 -5.93
CA LYS A 191 11.21 -1.91 -7.37
C LYS A 191 10.76 -0.56 -7.97
N ILE A 192 11.15 0.53 -7.32
CA ILE A 192 10.97 1.89 -7.83
C ILE A 192 12.38 2.45 -7.91
N GLU A 193 12.78 2.97 -9.06
CA GLU A 193 14.08 3.61 -9.20
C GLU A 193 14.12 4.88 -8.35
N ASN A 194 15.03 4.91 -7.39
CA ASN A 194 15.10 5.98 -6.40
C ASN A 194 16.53 6.22 -5.94
N ASP A 195 16.82 7.48 -5.64
CA ASP A 195 18.04 7.93 -5.00
C ASP A 195 17.71 8.43 -3.59
N CYS A 196 18.22 7.71 -2.58
CA CYS A 196 18.00 8.01 -1.18
C CYS A 196 19.26 8.60 -0.54
N GLU A 197 19.22 9.91 -0.29
CA GLU A 197 20.27 10.66 0.38
C GLU A 197 19.89 10.96 1.83
N TYR A 198 20.85 10.89 2.74
CA TYR A 198 20.65 11.32 4.13
C TYR A 198 21.30 12.69 4.30
N ILE A 199 20.49 13.69 4.64
CA ILE A 199 20.89 15.10 4.71
C ILE A 199 21.00 15.50 6.18
N PHE A 200 22.15 16.08 6.50
CA PHE A 200 22.41 16.74 7.78
C PHE A 200 21.90 18.17 7.71
N PRO A 201 21.26 18.68 8.78
CA PRO A 201 20.81 20.05 8.78
C PRO A 201 22.01 21.00 8.66
N LYS A 202 21.84 22.10 7.91
CA LYS A 202 22.96 23.03 7.66
C LYS A 202 23.29 23.80 8.96
N PRO A 203 24.56 24.18 9.20
CA PRO A 203 24.97 24.88 10.43
C PRO A 203 24.24 26.20 10.72
N ARG A 204 23.56 26.79 9.73
CA ARG A 204 22.87 28.08 9.81
C ARG A 204 21.35 27.99 9.77
N GLU A 205 20.78 26.78 9.77
CA GLU A 205 19.32 26.65 9.87
C GLU A 205 18.86 26.95 11.31
N PRO A 206 17.70 27.62 11.48
CA PRO A 206 17.09 27.82 12.80
C PRO A 206 17.02 26.48 13.54
N LYS A 207 17.30 26.47 14.86
CA LYS A 207 17.36 25.23 15.66
C LYS A 207 16.09 24.38 15.53
N ASP A 208 14.97 25.04 15.37
CA ASP A 208 13.61 24.55 15.20
C ASP A 208 13.39 23.87 13.83
N ASN A 209 14.27 24.13 12.84
CA ASN A 209 14.29 23.50 11.51
C ASN A 209 15.41 22.48 11.33
N LEU A 210 16.22 22.19 12.35
CA LEU A 210 17.31 21.20 12.32
C LEU A 210 16.77 19.76 12.33
N HIS A 211 16.05 19.36 11.29
CA HIS A 211 15.61 18.00 11.14
C HIS A 211 16.59 17.23 10.26
N TYR A 212 17.12 16.14 10.80
CA TYR A 212 17.80 15.14 9.98
C TYR A 212 16.77 14.46 9.10
N ASN A 213 17.04 14.41 7.80
CA ASN A 213 16.08 13.93 6.82
C ASN A 213 16.72 12.96 5.85
N PHE A 214 15.89 12.07 5.32
CA PHE A 214 16.16 11.44 4.05
C PHE A 214 15.50 12.27 2.96
N LEU A 215 16.26 12.62 1.93
CA LEU A 215 15.74 13.12 0.67
C LEU A 215 15.72 11.96 -0.30
N ILE A 216 14.53 11.65 -0.80
CA ILE A 216 14.33 10.58 -1.76
C ILE A 216 13.83 11.18 -3.05
N LYS A 217 14.60 11.00 -4.12
CA LYS A 217 14.23 11.39 -5.47
C LYS A 217 13.86 10.12 -6.22
N THR A 218 12.63 10.04 -6.74
CA THR A 218 12.27 8.98 -7.67
C THR A 218 12.53 9.49 -9.07
N LYS A 219 13.22 8.69 -9.87
CA LYS A 219 13.26 8.95 -11.31
C LYS A 219 11.88 8.54 -11.81
N LYS A 220 11.08 9.51 -12.24
CA LYS A 220 9.75 9.23 -12.78
C LYS A 220 9.91 8.15 -13.87
N SER A 221 9.36 6.96 -13.66
CA SER A 221 8.77 6.26 -14.79
C SER A 221 7.47 6.99 -15.07
N HIS A 222 7.32 7.59 -16.26
CA HIS A 222 6.07 8.21 -16.68
C HIS A 222 4.89 7.29 -16.34
N THR A 223 4.08 7.71 -15.37
CA THR A 223 2.66 7.37 -15.35
C THR A 223 1.86 8.53 -15.95
N ASP A 224 2.44 9.17 -16.98
CA ASP A 224 1.72 10.06 -17.89
C ASP A 224 1.10 9.27 -19.07
N ASP A 225 1.30 7.95 -19.13
CA ASP A 225 0.61 7.12 -20.13
C ASP A 225 -0.72 6.61 -19.59
N VAL A 226 -1.75 7.41 -19.94
CA VAL A 226 -3.14 7.00 -20.23
C VAL A 226 -3.96 6.53 -19.02
N TYR A 227 -4.99 7.28 -18.63
CA TYR A 227 -6.40 6.80 -18.55
C TYR A 227 -7.37 7.98 -18.43
N PHE A 228 -8.33 8.02 -19.37
CA PHE A 228 -9.57 8.81 -19.38
C PHE A 228 -10.60 8.22 -18.38
#